data_AF-A0A2G4HJP9-F1
#
_entry.id   AF-A0A2G4HJP9-F1
#
_cell.length_a   1.000
_cell.length_b   1.000
_cell.length_c   1.000
_cell.angle_alpha   90.00
_cell.angle_beta   90.00
_cell.angle_gamma   90.00
#
_symmetry.space_group_name_H-M   'P 1'
#
loop_
_entity.id
_entity.type
_entity.pdbx_description
1 polymer ?
#
loop_
_entity_poly.entity_id
_entity_poly.type
_entity_poly.pdbx_seq_one_letter_code
_entity_poly.pdbx_strand_id
1 'polypeptide(L)'
;MDGLEMRVLLQIHLVRFFGVFLLVFWRRGELPYAYAVPVGLGDILMALSALFLIIAPLNKVRWRQLLTIWNVAGSLGLLLSVYIATTAGAAAPFQLRALARLPLSLSLTFFIPLLFSTHVIIFVRLLKKQARLEV
;
A
#
# COMPACT_ATOMS: atom_id res chain seq x y z
N MET A 1 -22.89 -10.84 -3.08
CA MET A 1 -21.55 -11.48 -3.20
C MET A 1 -20.39 -10.48 -3.03
N ASP A 2 -20.67 -9.18 -2.97
CA ASP A 2 -19.68 -8.08 -2.96
C ASP A 2 -18.64 -8.11 -1.82
N GLY A 3 -18.99 -8.63 -0.64
CA GLY A 3 -18.11 -8.61 0.53
C GLY A 3 -16.91 -9.56 0.39
N LEU A 4 -17.11 -10.71 -0.25
CA LEU A 4 -16.05 -11.69 -0.48
C LEU A 4 -15.02 -11.13 -1.47
N GLU A 5 -15.48 -10.48 -2.55
CA GLU A 5 -14.59 -9.84 -3.53
C GLU A 5 -13.76 -8.71 -2.92
N MET A 6 -14.34 -7.88 -2.05
CA MET A 6 -13.57 -6.81 -1.39
C MET A 6 -12.50 -7.34 -0.44
N ARG A 7 -12.76 -8.48 0.21
CA ARG A 7 -11.78 -9.15 1.07
C ARG A 7 -10.62 -9.70 0.26
N VAL A 8 -10.88 -10.23 -0.93
CA VAL A 8 -9.82 -10.66 -1.87
C VAL A 8 -8.96 -9.47 -2.28
N LEU A 9 -9.56 -8.32 -2.60
CA LEU A 9 -8.79 -7.10 -2.88
C LEU A 9 -7.90 -6.72 -1.70
N LEU A 10 -8.42 -6.72 -0.46
CA LEU A 10 -7.62 -6.45 0.74
C LEU A 10 -6.47 -7.46 0.94
N GLN A 11 -6.67 -8.75 0.63
CA GLN A 11 -5.64 -9.77 0.76
C GLN A 11 -4.42 -9.49 -0.12
N ILE A 12 -4.61 -8.90 -1.31
CA ILE A 12 -3.51 -8.49 -2.19
C ILE A 12 -2.59 -7.48 -1.47
N HIS A 13 -3.14 -6.60 -0.63
CA HIS A 13 -2.35 -5.61 0.11
C HIS A 13 -1.48 -6.22 1.22
N LEU A 14 -1.63 -7.50 1.56
CA LEU A 14 -0.70 -8.18 2.46
C LEU A 14 0.70 -8.32 1.83
N VAL A 15 0.83 -8.20 0.50
CA VAL A 15 2.13 -8.09 -0.17
C VAL A 15 2.95 -6.91 0.34
N ARG A 16 2.32 -5.89 0.95
CA ARG A 16 3.01 -4.74 1.53
C ARG A 16 3.86 -5.11 2.77
N PHE A 17 3.73 -6.32 3.31
CA PHE A 17 4.77 -6.83 4.22
C PHE A 17 6.16 -6.93 3.57
N PHE A 18 6.25 -6.78 2.24
CA PHE A 18 7.51 -6.53 1.54
C PHE A 18 8.29 -5.33 2.10
N GLY A 19 7.64 -4.38 2.78
CA GLY A 19 8.32 -3.30 3.51
C GLY A 19 9.39 -3.77 4.49
N VAL A 20 9.32 -5.02 4.98
CA VAL A 20 10.38 -5.64 5.79
C VAL A 20 11.71 -5.73 5.01
N PHE A 21 11.69 -6.02 3.71
CA PHE A 21 12.90 -6.04 2.89
C PHE A 21 13.55 -4.67 2.82
N LEU A 22 12.77 -3.58 2.75
CA LEU A 22 13.32 -2.22 2.78
C LEU A 22 14.10 -1.98 4.08
N LEU A 23 13.53 -2.36 5.22
CA LEU A 23 14.19 -2.22 6.52
C LEU A 23 15.45 -3.08 6.64
N VAL A 24 15.43 -4.31 6.10
CA VAL A 24 16.61 -5.19 6.07
C VAL A 24 17.74 -4.59 5.23
N PHE A 25 17.44 -4.10 4.03
CA PHE A 25 18.44 -3.50 3.14
C PHE A 25 18.99 -2.19 3.69
N TRP A 26 18.16 -1.38 4.37
CA TRP A 26 18.65 -0.24 5.12
C TRP A 26 19.66 -0.64 6.21
N ARG A 27 19.34 -1.66 7.00
CA ARG A 27 20.25 -2.16 8.05
C ARG A 27 21.58 -2.66 7.50
N ARG A 28 21.63 -3.10 6.24
CA ARG A 28 22.83 -3.52 5.52
C ARG A 28 23.61 -2.36 4.88
N GLY A 29 23.09 -1.13 4.96
CA GLY A 29 23.68 0.04 4.30
C GLY A 29 23.41 0.10 2.79
N GLU A 30 22.48 -0.71 2.28
CA GLU A 30 22.18 -0.82 0.85
C GLU A 30 21.06 0.13 0.39
N LEU A 31 20.29 0.69 1.35
CA LEU A 31 19.27 1.69 1.09
C LEU A 31 19.38 2.89 2.05
N PRO A 32 19.08 4.11 1.58
CA PRO A 32 19.08 5.28 2.43
C PRO A 32 17.93 5.23 3.45
N TYR A 33 18.23 5.63 4.69
CA TYR A 33 17.24 5.70 5.78
C TYR A 33 15.99 6.49 5.38
N ALA A 34 16.21 7.65 4.73
CA ALA A 34 15.15 8.58 4.31
C ALA A 34 14.13 7.97 3.34
N TYR A 35 14.48 6.87 2.69
CA TYR A 35 13.56 6.11 1.83
C TYR A 35 13.05 4.85 2.53
N ALA A 36 13.97 3.98 2.96
CA ALA A 36 13.63 2.63 3.37
C ALA A 36 12.78 2.56 4.63
N VAL A 37 13.04 3.41 5.61
CA VAL A 37 12.32 3.40 6.89
C VAL A 37 10.90 3.95 6.77
N PRO A 38 10.68 5.18 6.24
CA PRO A 38 9.31 5.68 6.13
C PRO A 38 8.45 4.84 5.20
N VAL A 39 8.99 4.40 4.05
CA VAL A 39 8.24 3.55 3.10
C VAL A 39 7.99 2.16 3.69
N GLY A 40 9.02 1.52 4.25
CA GLY A 40 8.91 0.17 4.82
C GLY A 40 7.92 0.10 5.99
N LEU A 41 7.99 1.05 6.92
CA LEU A 41 7.04 1.12 8.04
C LEU A 41 5.63 1.45 7.57
N GLY A 42 5.48 2.40 6.64
CA GLY A 42 4.18 2.74 6.06
C GLY A 42 3.51 1.53 5.40
N ASP A 43 4.28 0.75 4.64
CA ASP A 43 3.80 -0.47 3.99
C ASP A 43 3.38 -1.55 4.99
N ILE A 44 4.17 -1.78 6.05
CA ILE A 44 3.83 -2.72 7.12
C ILE A 44 2.54 -2.29 7.83
N LEU A 45 2.39 -1.01 8.18
CA LEU A 45 1.18 -0.50 8.84
C LEU A 45 -0.05 -0.63 7.94
N MET A 46 0.10 -0.40 6.62
CA MET A 46 -0.99 -0.60 5.66
C MET A 46 -1.37 -2.08 5.49
N ALA A 47 -0.39 -2.99 5.52
CA ALA A 47 -0.64 -4.44 5.50
C ALA A 47 -1.38 -4.90 6.77
N LEU A 48 -0.93 -4.45 7.94
CA LEU A 48 -1.55 -4.79 9.22
C LEU A 48 -2.99 -4.28 9.32
N SER A 49 -3.24 -3.05 8.88
CA SER A 49 -4.59 -2.50 8.85
C SER A 49 -5.50 -3.19 7.83
N ALA A 50 -4.96 -3.65 6.69
CA ALA A 50 -5.69 -4.50 5.75
C ALA A 50 -6.07 -5.84 6.40
N LEU A 51 -5.12 -6.48 7.08
CA LEU A 51 -5.36 -7.72 7.83
C LEU A 51 -6.44 -7.52 8.89
N PHE A 52 -6.39 -6.42 9.63
CA PHE A 52 -7.42 -6.05 10.59
C PHE A 52 -8.82 -5.94 9.94
N LEU A 53 -8.93 -5.25 8.80
CA LEU A 53 -10.20 -5.16 8.05
C LEU A 53 -10.72 -6.51 7.54
N ILE A 54 -9.82 -7.48 7.33
CA ILE A 54 -10.18 -8.84 6.94
C ILE A 54 -10.71 -9.64 8.14
N ILE A 55 -10.05 -9.59 9.29
CA ILE A 55 -10.37 -10.52 10.40
C ILE A 55 -11.33 -9.92 11.44
N ALA A 56 -11.41 -8.60 11.55
CA ALA A 56 -12.18 -7.95 12.62
C ALA A 56 -13.70 -8.18 12.43
N PRO A 57 -14.44 -8.54 13.50
CA PRO A 57 -15.89 -8.73 13.46
C PRO A 57 -16.62 -7.39 13.48
N LEU A 58 -16.48 -6.62 12.40
CA LEU A 58 -17.08 -5.29 12.25
C LEU A 58 -18.47 -5.38 11.62
N ASN A 59 -19.41 -4.55 12.10
CA ASN A 59 -20.68 -4.37 11.42
C ASN A 59 -20.47 -3.70 10.04
N LYS A 60 -21.44 -3.84 9.14
CA LYS A 60 -21.31 -3.38 7.74
C LYS A 60 -21.02 -1.89 7.61
N VAL A 61 -21.60 -1.06 8.48
CA VAL A 61 -21.44 0.41 8.43
C VAL A 61 -20.01 0.80 8.84
N ARG A 62 -19.54 0.30 9.98
CA ARG A 62 -18.20 0.57 10.51
C ARG A 62 -17.11 0.00 9.61
N TRP A 63 -17.32 -1.20 9.09
CA TRP A 63 -16.41 -1.80 8.11
C TRP A 63 -16.27 -0.94 6.86
N ARG A 64 -17.38 -0.42 6.32
CA ARG A 64 -17.35 0.48 5.15
C ARG A 64 -16.62 1.78 5.44
N GLN A 65 -16.87 2.42 6.58
CA GLN A 65 -16.18 3.65 6.98
C GLN A 65 -14.66 3.45 7.08
N LEU A 66 -14.25 2.39 7.79
CA LEU A 66 -12.83 2.07 7.95
C LEU A 66 -12.18 1.68 6.61
N LEU A 67 -12.89 0.94 5.75
CA LEU A 67 -12.42 0.63 4.40
C LEU A 67 -12.19 1.91 3.58
N THR A 68 -13.12 2.88 3.63
CA THR A 68 -12.96 4.16 2.92
C THR A 68 -11.73 4.92 3.42
N ILE A 69 -11.56 5.06 4.74
CA ILE A 69 -10.40 5.72 5.34
C ILE A 69 -9.12 5.02 4.94
N TRP A 70 -9.09 3.69 5.08
CA TRP A 70 -7.95 2.85 4.70
C TRP A 70 -7.61 2.97 3.21
N ASN A 71 -8.62 3.06 2.34
CA ASN A 71 -8.40 3.19 0.89
C ASN A 71 -7.78 4.53 0.51
N VAL A 72 -8.24 5.63 1.14
CA VAL A 72 -7.66 6.96 0.97
C VAL A 72 -6.22 6.99 1.51
N ALA A 73 -6.02 6.52 2.74
CA ALA A 73 -4.70 6.49 3.38
C ALA A 73 -3.70 5.65 2.57
N GLY A 74 -4.10 4.47 2.10
CA GLY A 74 -3.25 3.59 1.29
C GLY A 74 -2.89 4.18 -0.07
N SER A 75 -3.82 4.89 -0.71
CA SER A 75 -3.57 5.59 -1.99
C SER A 75 -2.56 6.72 -1.81
N LEU A 76 -2.76 7.57 -0.80
CA LEU A 76 -1.83 8.65 -0.45
C LEU A 76 -0.46 8.09 -0.06
N GLY A 77 -0.42 6.99 0.69
CA GLY A 77 0.81 6.31 1.07
C GLY A 77 1.61 5.81 -0.13
N LEU A 78 0.96 5.28 -1.18
CA LEU A 78 1.64 4.88 -2.42
C LEU A 78 2.23 6.09 -3.16
N LEU A 79 1.45 7.18 -3.30
CA LEU A 79 1.92 8.41 -3.93
C LEU A 79 3.11 9.02 -3.17
N LEU A 80 3.02 9.04 -1.84
CA LEU A 80 4.12 9.49 -0.98
C LEU A 80 5.35 8.59 -1.14
N SER A 81 5.18 7.27 -1.28
CA SER A 81 6.29 6.34 -1.48
C SER A 81 7.03 6.62 -2.79
N VAL A 82 6.29 6.90 -3.87
CA VAL A 82 6.88 7.32 -5.16
C VAL A 82 7.60 8.66 -5.01
N TYR A 83 6.98 9.64 -4.33
CA TYR A 83 7.60 10.94 -4.08
C TYR A 83 8.90 10.84 -3.26
N ILE A 84 8.93 10.03 -2.21
CA ILE A 84 10.14 9.79 -1.43
C ILE A 84 11.20 9.08 -2.28
N ALA A 85 10.82 8.11 -3.12
CA ALA A 85 11.75 7.44 -4.02
C ALA A 85 12.40 8.41 -5.02
N THR A 86 11.60 9.28 -5.65
CA THR A 86 12.09 10.22 -6.66
C THR A 86 12.97 11.30 -6.04
N THR A 87 12.58 11.84 -4.89
CA THR A 87 13.38 12.86 -4.17
C THR A 87 14.69 12.28 -3.63
N ALA A 88 14.67 11.09 -3.01
CA ALA A 88 15.88 10.41 -2.56
C ALA A 88 16.80 10.04 -3.74
N GLY A 89 16.23 9.67 -4.89
CA GLY A 89 16.98 9.36 -6.11
C GLY A 89 17.64 10.57 -6.74
N ALA A 90 16.99 11.74 -6.70
CA ALA A 90 17.57 12.99 -7.16
C ALA A 90 18.74 13.43 -6.27
N ALA A 91 18.64 13.24 -4.95
CA ALA A 91 19.70 13.62 -4.00
C ALA A 91 20.90 12.65 -4.01
N ALA A 92 20.67 11.35 -4.20
CA ALA A 92 21.71 10.32 -4.13
C ALA A 92 21.46 9.17 -5.14
N PRO A 93 21.65 9.40 -6.45
CA PRO A 93 21.22 8.46 -7.50
C PRO A 93 21.90 7.08 -7.43
N PHE A 94 23.12 7.00 -6.89
CA PHE A 94 23.84 5.74 -6.73
C PHE A 94 23.27 4.86 -5.61
N GLN A 95 22.69 5.46 -4.56
CA GLN A 95 22.19 4.73 -3.38
C GLN A 95 20.85 4.03 -3.63
N LEU A 96 20.10 4.41 -4.66
CA LEU A 96 18.85 3.75 -5.05
C LEU A 96 19.03 2.66 -6.12
N ARG A 97 20.25 2.37 -6.57
CA ARG A 97 20.49 1.27 -7.53
C ARG A 97 20.03 -0.09 -6.99
N ALA A 98 19.99 -0.26 -5.67
CA ALA A 98 19.44 -1.45 -5.04
C ALA A 98 17.96 -1.66 -5.44
N LEU A 99 17.19 -0.59 -5.64
CA LEU A 99 15.80 -0.65 -6.15
C LEU A 99 15.69 -1.15 -7.59
N ALA A 100 16.78 -1.15 -8.37
CA ALA A 100 16.77 -1.71 -9.72
C ALA A 100 17.09 -3.21 -9.75
N ARG A 101 17.36 -3.83 -8.60
CA ARG A 101 17.73 -5.24 -8.47
C ARG A 101 16.69 -6.00 -7.68
N LEU A 102 16.57 -7.31 -7.94
CA LEU A 102 15.71 -8.17 -7.16
C LEU A 102 16.21 -8.26 -5.70
N PRO A 103 15.28 -8.37 -4.73
CA PRO A 103 13.83 -8.39 -4.92
C PRO A 103 13.21 -6.98 -5.03
N LEU A 104 13.97 -5.91 -4.77
CA LEU A 104 13.49 -4.54 -4.59
C LEU A 104 12.90 -3.90 -5.86
N SER A 105 13.31 -4.35 -7.04
CA SER A 105 12.71 -3.89 -8.31
C SER A 105 11.22 -4.17 -8.40
N LEU A 106 10.75 -5.26 -7.78
CA LEU A 106 9.32 -5.61 -7.73
C LEU A 106 8.48 -4.51 -7.09
N SER A 107 9.03 -3.75 -6.14
CA SER A 107 8.32 -2.66 -5.47
C SER A 107 7.78 -1.64 -6.47
N LEU A 108 8.65 -1.07 -7.29
CA LEU A 108 8.28 0.00 -8.22
C LEU A 108 7.63 -0.54 -9.49
N THR A 109 8.10 -1.68 -10.01
CA THR A 109 7.65 -2.17 -11.33
C THR A 109 6.39 -3.01 -11.27
N PHE A 110 6.03 -3.56 -10.10
CA PHE A 110 4.91 -4.49 -9.98
C PHE A 110 3.98 -4.14 -8.82
N PHE A 111 4.49 -4.05 -7.59
CA PHE A 111 3.64 -3.87 -6.40
C PHE A 111 2.94 -2.51 -6.41
N ILE A 112 3.64 -1.41 -6.65
CA ILE A 112 3.00 -0.08 -6.66
C ILE A 112 1.88 0.02 -7.71
N PRO A 113 2.08 -0.32 -9.00
CA PRO A 113 1.01 -0.30 -9.99
C PRO A 113 -0.18 -1.19 -9.61
N LEU A 114 0.09 -2.42 -9.18
CA LEU A 114 -0.94 -3.38 -8.78
C LEU A 114 -1.78 -2.84 -7.61
N LEU A 115 -1.12 -2.39 -6.54
CA LEU A 115 -1.78 -1.88 -5.33
C LEU A 115 -2.53 -0.58 -5.59
N PHE A 116 -2.05 0.25 -6.52
CA PHE A 116 -2.77 1.44 -6.93
C PHE A 116 -4.05 1.08 -7.68
N SER A 117 -4.00 0.13 -8.61
CA SER A 117 -5.19 -0.36 -9.32
C SER A 117 -6.24 -0.93 -8.36
N THR A 118 -5.84 -1.70 -7.34
CA THR A 118 -6.80 -2.23 -6.37
C THR A 118 -7.45 -1.12 -5.54
N HIS A 119 -6.70 -0.08 -5.13
CA HIS A 119 -7.28 1.09 -4.46
C HIS A 119 -8.31 1.82 -5.34
N VAL A 120 -8.03 2.00 -6.63
CA VAL A 120 -8.98 2.59 -7.59
C VAL A 120 -10.24 1.74 -7.71
N ILE A 121 -10.09 0.42 -7.84
CA ILE A 121 -11.24 -0.50 -7.94
C ILE A 121 -12.11 -0.41 -6.67
N ILE A 122 -11.50 -0.41 -5.48
CA ILE A 122 -12.23 -0.26 -4.21
C ILE A 122 -12.97 1.08 -4.17
N PHE A 123 -12.34 2.17 -4.58
CA PHE A 123 -12.94 3.51 -4.59
C PHE A 123 -14.16 3.59 -5.51
N VAL A 124 -14.04 3.11 -6.76
CA VAL A 124 -15.14 3.07 -7.72
C VAL A 124 -16.31 2.25 -7.19
N ARG A 125 -16.04 1.10 -6.57
CA ARG A 125 -17.08 0.25 -5.98
C ARG A 125 -17.77 0.90 -4.77
N LEU A 126 -17.02 1.65 -3.95
CA LEU A 126 -17.58 2.43 -2.82
C LEU A 126 -18.53 3.52 -3.33
N LEU A 127 -18.13 4.29 -4.35
CA LEU A 127 -18.94 5.36 -4.93
C LEU A 127 -20.23 4.84 -5.57
N LYS A 128 -20.16 3.77 -6.38
CA LYS A 128 -21.34 3.15 -7.01
C LYS A 128 -22.38 2.69 -5.98
N LYS A 129 -21.92 2.21 -4.82
CA LYS A 129 -22.80 1.73 -3.76
C LYS A 129 -23.46 2.86 -2.99
N GLN A 130 -22.80 4.01 -2.88
CA GLN A 130 -23.38 5.20 -2.27
C GLN A 130 -24.47 5.80 -3.14
N ALA A 131 -24.23 5.94 -4.46
CA ALA A 131 -25.22 6.44 -5.40
C ALA A 131 -26.52 5.59 -5.42
N ARG A 132 -26.42 4.27 -5.25
CA ARG A 132 -27.59 3.37 -5.16
C ARG A 132 -28.40 3.49 -3.85
N LEU A 133 -27.84 4.11 -2.81
CA LEU A 133 -28.55 4.35 -1.55
C LEU A 133 -29.24 5.72 -1.52
N GLU A 134 -28.88 6.61 -2.45
CA GLU A 134 -29.42 7.96 -2.57
C GLU A 134 -30.55 8.06 -3.61
N VAL A 135 -30.83 6.97 -4.34
CA VAL A 135 -31.95 6.79 -5.29
C VAL A 135 -32.99 5.85 -4.69
#